data_AF-F2IGC0-F1
#
_entry.id   AF-F2IGC0-F1
#
_cell.length_a   1.000
_cell.length_b   1.000
_cell.length_c   1.000
_cell.angle_alpha   90.00
_cell.angle_beta   90.00
_cell.angle_gamma   90.00
#
_symmetry.space_group_name_H-M   'P 1'
#
loop_
_entity.id
_entity.type
_entity.pdbx_description
1 polymer ?
#
loop_
_entity_poly.entity_id
_entity_poly.type
_entity_poly.pdbx_seq_one_letter_code
_entity_poly.pdbx_strand_id
1 'polypeptide(L)'
;MSKPAAGRMFQDINFKVKSAAGKKLEQMIGVEDSDSPERGPILIYIKIEGISWSQYFLESCFGVWENWGEIDIDDESYSYHDYAEKFAVKNQIIRSAYCKDNEIKLEFETGEKLILKYKDPDDWDGDHEMIKTT
;
A
#
# COMPACT_ATOMS: atom_id res chain seq x y z
N MET A 1 -11.03 -1.71 20.34
CA MET A 1 -11.75 -2.74 19.56
C MET A 1 -11.39 -2.56 18.10
N SER A 2 -10.77 -3.55 17.46
CA SER A 2 -10.53 -3.58 16.01
C SER A 2 -11.88 -3.58 15.29
N LYS A 3 -12.04 -2.78 14.22
CA LYS A 3 -13.25 -2.83 13.39
C LYS A 3 -13.16 -4.04 12.46
N PRO A 4 -14.26 -4.77 12.22
CA PRO A 4 -14.26 -5.89 11.28
C PRO A 4 -13.90 -5.43 9.86
N ALA A 5 -13.40 -6.37 9.06
CA ALA A 5 -13.17 -6.17 7.63
C ALA A 5 -14.45 -5.66 6.96
N ALA A 6 -14.33 -4.65 6.11
CA ALA A 6 -15.45 -4.11 5.35
C ALA A 6 -15.36 -4.45 3.85
N GLY A 7 -14.23 -5.03 3.40
CA GLY A 7 -14.01 -5.40 2.01
C GLY A 7 -13.59 -4.23 1.13
N ARG A 8 -13.85 -4.36 -0.18
CA ARG A 8 -13.47 -3.40 -1.23
C ARG A 8 -14.01 -1.99 -0.93
N MET A 9 -13.10 -1.02 -0.80
CA MET A 9 -13.46 0.40 -0.66
C MET A 9 -13.35 1.15 -1.99
N PHE A 10 -12.28 0.85 -2.74
CA PHE A 10 -12.00 1.48 -4.03
C PHE A 10 -11.45 0.47 -5.03
N GLN A 11 -11.88 0.60 -6.28
CA GLN A 11 -11.34 -0.07 -7.47
C GLN A 11 -11.55 0.88 -8.66
N ASP A 12 -10.54 1.70 -8.94
CA ASP A 12 -10.63 2.74 -9.97
C ASP A 12 -9.21 3.20 -10.38
N ILE A 13 -9.12 3.85 -11.54
CA ILE A 13 -7.91 4.55 -12.02
C ILE A 13 -7.62 5.81 -11.19
N ASN A 14 -8.65 6.35 -10.52
CA ASN A 14 -8.58 7.56 -9.71
C ASN A 14 -9.46 7.45 -8.47
N PHE A 15 -8.87 7.49 -7.28
CA PHE A 15 -9.63 7.56 -6.02
C PHE A 15 -8.85 8.24 -4.91
N LYS A 16 -9.53 8.62 -3.83
CA LYS A 16 -8.91 9.23 -2.64
C LYS A 16 -9.40 8.58 -1.35
N VAL A 17 -8.48 8.12 -0.52
CA VAL A 17 -8.75 7.50 0.78
C VAL A 17 -8.81 8.59 1.85
N LYS A 18 -9.95 9.27 1.94
CA LYS A 18 -10.13 10.42 2.86
C LYS A 18 -9.88 10.08 4.33
N SER A 19 -10.13 8.83 4.74
CA SER A 19 -9.94 8.37 6.11
C SER A 19 -8.48 8.35 6.57
N ALA A 20 -7.52 8.32 5.65
CA ALA A 20 -6.09 8.29 5.96
C ALA A 20 -5.50 9.67 6.27
N ALA A 21 -6.12 10.75 5.79
CA ALA A 21 -5.57 12.10 5.92
C ALA A 21 -5.51 12.55 7.40
N GLY A 22 -4.37 13.11 7.79
CA GLY A 22 -4.08 13.55 9.17
C GLY A 22 -3.85 12.40 10.15
N LYS A 23 -3.67 11.16 9.66
CA LYS A 23 -3.40 9.99 10.49
C LYS A 23 -1.96 9.54 10.37
N LYS A 24 -1.47 8.94 11.45
CA LYS A 24 -0.12 8.41 11.53
C LYS A 24 -0.02 7.05 10.82
N LEU A 25 1.03 6.85 10.02
CA LEU A 25 1.40 5.54 9.50
C LEU A 25 2.06 4.72 10.61
N GLU A 26 1.41 3.64 11.07
CA GLU A 26 1.94 2.79 12.14
C GLU A 26 2.84 1.67 11.58
N GLN A 27 2.42 1.06 10.46
CA GLN A 27 3.14 -0.04 9.82
C GLN A 27 2.73 -0.17 8.35
N MET A 28 3.65 -0.67 7.51
CA MET A 28 3.38 -0.99 6.11
C MET A 28 4.15 -2.23 5.73
N ILE A 29 3.46 -3.31 5.37
CA ILE A 29 4.07 -4.58 5.01
C ILE A 29 3.87 -4.83 3.52
N GLY A 30 4.96 -4.90 2.76
CA GLY A 30 4.94 -5.41 1.41
C GLY A 30 4.96 -6.94 1.43
N VAL A 31 4.05 -7.55 0.67
CA VAL A 31 4.00 -8.99 0.44
C VAL A 31 4.64 -9.27 -0.92
N GLU A 32 5.73 -10.03 -0.94
CA GLU A 32 6.52 -10.35 -2.12
C GLU A 32 6.50 -11.86 -2.37
N ASP A 33 6.59 -12.27 -3.63
CA ASP A 33 6.81 -13.66 -4.00
C ASP A 33 8.21 -14.10 -3.54
N SER A 34 8.29 -15.12 -2.69
CA SER A 34 9.56 -15.62 -2.17
C SER A 34 10.46 -16.22 -3.27
N ASP A 35 9.86 -16.76 -4.34
CA ASP A 35 10.60 -17.36 -5.45
C ASP A 35 11.02 -16.33 -6.51
N SER A 36 10.46 -15.12 -6.48
CA SER A 36 10.74 -14.06 -7.46
C SER A 36 10.68 -12.66 -6.83
N PRO A 37 11.56 -12.36 -5.84
CA PRO A 37 11.53 -11.10 -5.08
C PRO A 37 11.82 -9.87 -5.97
N GLU A 38 12.50 -10.07 -7.09
CA GLU A 38 12.73 -9.03 -8.09
C GLU A 38 11.44 -8.55 -8.75
N ARG A 39 10.30 -9.22 -8.59
CA ARG A 39 9.00 -8.74 -9.10
C ARG A 39 8.36 -7.67 -8.23
N GLY A 40 8.93 -7.46 -7.03
CA GLY A 40 8.44 -6.50 -6.05
C GLY A 40 7.11 -6.92 -5.41
N PRO A 41 6.42 -5.99 -4.74
CA PRO A 41 5.26 -6.33 -3.92
C PRO A 41 4.04 -6.70 -4.78
N ILE A 42 3.40 -7.82 -4.44
CA ILE A 42 2.11 -8.25 -4.99
C ILE A 42 1.00 -7.38 -4.40
N LEU A 43 1.05 -7.14 -3.10
CA LEU A 43 0.15 -6.25 -2.38
C LEU A 43 0.86 -5.62 -1.19
N ILE A 44 0.25 -4.57 -0.66
CA ILE A 44 0.71 -3.88 0.54
C ILE A 44 -0.38 -3.93 1.61
N TYR A 45 -0.04 -4.47 2.78
CA TYR A 45 -0.82 -4.26 4.00
C TYR A 45 -0.40 -2.94 4.65
N ILE A 46 -1.37 -2.16 5.12
CA ILE A 46 -1.12 -0.88 5.77
C ILE A 46 -1.93 -0.74 7.06
N LYS A 47 -1.22 -0.33 8.11
CA LYS A 47 -1.79 0.01 9.41
C LYS A 47 -1.70 1.52 9.63
N ILE A 48 -2.86 2.13 9.77
CA ILE A 48 -3.02 3.57 9.99
C ILE A 48 -3.69 3.78 11.34
N GLU A 49 -3.22 4.79 12.08
CA GLU A 49 -3.74 5.13 13.40
C GLU A 49 -5.27 5.23 13.44
N GLY A 50 -5.87 4.43 14.33
CA GLY A 50 -7.32 4.41 14.54
C GLY A 50 -8.13 3.74 13.41
N ILE A 51 -7.46 3.09 12.45
CA ILE A 51 -8.07 2.36 11.34
C ILE A 51 -7.68 0.87 11.46
N SER A 52 -8.57 -0.03 11.07
CA SER A 52 -8.22 -1.46 10.90
C SER A 52 -7.17 -1.63 9.80
N TRP A 53 -6.55 -2.80 9.72
CA TRP A 53 -5.66 -3.06 8.58
C TRP A 53 -6.40 -2.88 7.28
N SER A 54 -5.73 -2.23 6.33
CA SER A 54 -6.17 -2.17 4.94
C SER A 54 -5.15 -2.91 4.07
N GLN A 55 -5.58 -3.31 2.89
CA GLN A 55 -4.66 -3.73 1.84
C GLN A 55 -4.87 -2.88 0.59
N TYR A 56 -3.80 -2.68 -0.17
CA TYR A 56 -3.87 -2.04 -1.47
C TYR A 56 -2.88 -2.66 -2.45
N PHE A 57 -3.24 -2.66 -3.72
CA PHE A 57 -2.49 -3.26 -4.81
C PHE A 57 -2.95 -2.68 -6.15
N LEU A 58 -2.21 -3.02 -7.21
CA LEU A 58 -2.60 -2.72 -8.59
C LEU A 58 -3.11 -4.00 -9.25
N GLU A 59 -4.17 -3.88 -10.03
CA GLU A 59 -4.81 -4.98 -10.74
C GLU A 59 -5.22 -4.49 -12.12
N SER A 60 -4.62 -5.06 -13.19
CA SER A 60 -4.85 -4.81 -14.61
C SER A 60 -5.59 -3.50 -14.91
N CYS A 61 -4.86 -2.37 -14.89
CA CYS A 61 -5.33 -1.01 -15.14
C CYS A 61 -6.08 -0.29 -14.01
N PHE A 62 -6.15 -0.80 -12.78
CA PHE A 62 -6.79 -0.11 -11.66
C PHE A 62 -5.97 -0.19 -10.37
N GLY A 63 -6.13 0.80 -9.50
CA GLY A 63 -5.74 0.67 -8.11
C GLY A 63 -6.87 0.09 -7.27
N VAL A 64 -6.51 -0.71 -6.28
CA VAL A 64 -7.44 -1.31 -5.32
C VAL A 64 -7.08 -0.88 -3.91
N TRP A 65 -8.09 -0.58 -3.09
CA TRP A 65 -7.93 -0.38 -1.66
C TRP A 65 -9.09 -1.04 -0.90
N GLU A 66 -8.76 -1.86 0.10
CA GLU A 66 -9.74 -2.64 0.86
C GLU A 66 -9.51 -2.48 2.36
N ASN A 67 -10.59 -2.53 3.15
CA ASN A 67 -10.49 -2.69 4.59
C ASN A 67 -10.47 -4.20 4.91
N TRP A 68 -9.31 -4.66 5.36
CA TRP A 68 -8.99 -6.07 5.55
C TRP A 68 -9.22 -6.57 6.99
N GLY A 69 -9.14 -5.69 7.99
CA GLY A 69 -9.35 -6.05 9.39
C GLY A 69 -8.06 -6.45 10.11
N GLU A 70 -7.79 -7.75 10.13
CA GLU A 70 -6.58 -8.38 10.70
C GLU A 70 -5.80 -9.07 9.58
N ILE A 71 -4.48 -9.08 9.67
CA ILE A 71 -3.60 -9.71 8.68
C ILE A 71 -2.98 -10.98 9.26
N ASP A 72 -2.71 -11.94 8.39
CA ASP A 72 -1.93 -13.13 8.67
C ASP A 72 -0.62 -13.03 7.86
N ILE A 73 0.51 -13.20 8.54
CA ILE A 73 1.86 -13.04 7.96
C ILE A 73 2.72 -14.29 8.14
N ASP A 74 2.09 -15.43 8.41
CA ASP A 74 2.77 -16.71 8.66
C ASP A 74 2.74 -17.65 7.43
N ASP A 75 2.40 -17.15 6.23
CA ASP A 75 2.44 -17.96 5.00
C ASP A 75 3.86 -18.04 4.45
N GLU A 76 4.46 -19.22 4.55
CA GLU A 76 5.83 -19.51 4.08
C GLU A 76 6.00 -19.31 2.56
N SER A 77 4.91 -19.23 1.80
CA SER A 77 4.93 -18.99 0.35
C SER A 77 5.32 -17.55 -0.01
N TYR A 78 5.23 -16.62 0.96
CA TYR A 78 5.49 -15.20 0.73
C TYR A 78 6.56 -14.65 1.66
N SER A 79 7.19 -13.58 1.20
CA SER A 79 8.12 -12.78 2.00
C SER A 79 7.44 -11.49 2.44
N TYR A 80 7.57 -11.16 3.72
CA TYR A 80 6.91 -10.00 4.33
C TYR A 80 7.95 -8.97 4.78
N HIS A 81 7.89 -7.77 4.22
CA HIS A 81 8.88 -6.71 4.47
C HIS A 81 8.24 -5.43 5.00
N ASP A 82 8.76 -4.89 6.11
CA ASP A 82 8.29 -3.61 6.64
C ASP A 82 8.83 -2.44 5.80
N TYR A 83 7.99 -1.97 4.89
CA TYR A 83 8.28 -0.85 4.00
C TYR A 83 8.25 0.49 4.74
N ALA A 84 7.50 0.61 5.84
CA ALA A 84 7.50 1.84 6.63
C ALA A 84 8.88 2.06 7.29
N GLU A 85 9.50 0.98 7.77
CA GLU A 85 10.87 0.99 8.27
C GLU A 85 11.88 1.17 7.13
N LYS A 86 11.79 0.37 6.06
CA LYS A 86 12.69 0.43 4.88
C LYS A 86 12.84 1.84 4.31
N PHE A 87 11.75 2.59 4.24
CA PHE A 87 11.71 3.94 3.68
C PHE A 87 11.80 5.06 4.73
N ALA A 88 11.93 4.72 6.01
CA ALA A 88 11.95 5.67 7.14
C ALA A 88 10.71 6.59 7.21
N VAL A 89 9.53 6.07 6.87
CA VAL A 89 8.25 6.79 6.91
C VAL A 89 7.33 6.33 8.05
N LYS A 90 7.77 5.34 8.84
CA LYS A 90 7.04 4.94 10.05
C LYS A 90 6.83 6.15 10.94
N ASN A 91 5.65 6.21 11.55
CA ASN A 91 5.21 7.28 12.44
C ASN A 91 5.01 8.66 11.78
N GLN A 92 5.17 8.79 10.47
CA GLN A 92 4.85 10.05 9.78
C GLN A 92 3.34 10.26 9.62
N ILE A 93 2.93 11.53 9.53
CA ILE A 93 1.53 11.91 9.31
C ILE A 93 1.25 11.88 7.81
N ILE A 94 0.23 11.11 7.42
CA ILE A 94 -0.25 11.02 6.05
C ILE A 94 -1.03 12.28 5.74
N ARG A 95 -0.51 13.11 4.82
CA ARG A 95 -1.21 14.26 4.25
C ARG A 95 -2.30 13.81 3.30
N SER A 96 -2.01 12.85 2.43
CA SER A 96 -3.01 12.30 1.52
C SER A 96 -2.68 10.88 1.05
N ALA A 97 -3.72 10.10 0.76
CA ALA A 97 -3.63 8.76 0.20
C ALA A 97 -4.59 8.69 -1.00
N TYR A 98 -4.09 8.34 -2.19
CA TYR A 98 -4.87 8.37 -3.41
C TYR A 98 -4.29 7.46 -4.50
N CYS A 99 -5.14 7.03 -5.43
CA CYS A 99 -4.71 6.48 -6.71
C CYS A 99 -4.87 7.56 -7.78
N LYS A 100 -3.88 7.66 -8.67
CA LYS A 100 -3.96 8.47 -9.89
C LYS A 100 -3.12 7.82 -10.97
N ASP A 101 -3.73 7.63 -12.14
CA ASP A 101 -3.07 7.07 -13.32
C ASP A 101 -2.39 5.73 -13.02
N ASN A 102 -3.09 4.85 -12.27
CA ASN A 102 -2.60 3.52 -11.84
C ASN A 102 -1.37 3.52 -10.94
N GLU A 103 -1.15 4.62 -10.23
CA GLU A 103 -0.18 4.68 -9.15
C GLU A 103 -0.90 4.99 -7.84
N ILE A 104 -0.71 4.15 -6.83
CA ILE A 104 -1.21 4.40 -5.48
C ILE A 104 -0.12 5.16 -4.70
N LYS A 105 -0.48 6.35 -4.23
CA LYS A 105 0.42 7.30 -3.59
C LYS A 105 0.01 7.59 -2.15
N LEU A 106 0.99 7.60 -1.26
CA LEU A 106 0.90 8.10 0.11
C LEU A 106 1.83 9.30 0.24
N GLU A 107 1.26 10.48 0.41
CA GLU A 107 2.00 11.71 0.66
C GLU A 107 2.00 12.01 2.15
N PHE A 108 3.16 12.32 2.70
CA PHE A 108 3.35 12.67 4.09
C PHE A 108 3.44 14.19 4.27
N GLU A 109 3.21 14.67 5.49
CA GLU A 109 3.36 16.11 5.82
C GLU A 109 4.80 16.61 5.66
N THR A 110 5.78 15.71 5.69
CA THR A 110 7.20 16.00 5.42
C THR A 110 7.45 16.37 3.95
N GLY A 111 6.50 16.11 3.05
CA GLY A 111 6.65 16.25 1.61
C GLY A 111 7.03 14.94 0.90
N GLU A 112 7.55 13.96 1.64
CA GLU A 112 7.88 12.64 1.11
C GLU A 112 6.63 11.94 0.56
N LYS A 113 6.84 11.09 -0.45
CA LYS A 113 5.80 10.24 -1.03
C LYS A 113 6.28 8.81 -1.13
N LEU A 114 5.43 7.87 -0.76
CA LEU A 114 5.54 6.47 -1.18
C LEU A 114 4.60 6.21 -2.34
N ILE A 115 5.09 5.52 -3.36
CA ILE A 115 4.38 5.27 -4.61
C ILE A 115 4.50 3.79 -4.95
N LEU A 116 3.36 3.10 -5.03
CA LEU A 116 3.22 1.80 -5.66
C LEU A 116 2.83 2.00 -7.13
N LYS A 117 3.59 1.41 -8.04
CA LYS A 117 3.40 1.51 -9.50
C LYS A 117 3.94 0.27 -10.21
N TYR A 118 3.58 0.10 -11.48
CA TYR A 118 4.25 -0.86 -12.36
C TYR A 118 5.70 -0.43 -12.62
N LYS A 119 6.61 -1.40 -12.74
CA LYS A 119 8.00 -1.16 -13.13
C LYS A 119 8.10 -0.73 -14.59
N ASP A 120 7.35 -1.41 -15.45
CA ASP A 120 7.14 -1.03 -16.84
C ASP A 120 5.72 -0.47 -16.97
N PRO A 121 5.54 0.84 -17.24
CA PRO A 121 4.23 1.46 -17.34
C PRO A 121 3.38 0.94 -18.52
N ASP A 122 4.00 0.26 -19.48
CA ASP A 122 3.34 -0.32 -20.65
C ASP A 122 2.99 -1.81 -20.45
N ASP A 123 3.41 -2.42 -19.32
CA ASP A 123 3.10 -3.82 -18.95
C ASP A 123 2.17 -3.89 -17.74
N TRP A 124 0.86 -3.98 -17.99
CA TRP A 124 -0.17 -3.96 -16.94
C TRP A 124 -0.40 -5.31 -16.25
N ASP A 125 0.27 -6.36 -16.70
CA ASP A 125 0.34 -7.65 -16.02
C ASP A 125 1.75 -7.88 -15.44
N GLY A 126 2.59 -6.83 -15.49
CA GLY A 126 3.99 -6.85 -15.13
C GLY A 126 4.27 -6.66 -13.65
N ASP A 127 5.55 -6.51 -13.37
CA ASP A 127 6.07 -6.39 -12.01
C ASP A 127 5.80 -5.00 -11.41
N HIS A 128 5.75 -4.94 -10.08
CA HIS A 128 5.50 -3.71 -9.34
C HIS A 128 6.73 -3.24 -8.59
N GLU A 129 6.77 -1.95 -8.26
CA GLU A 129 7.73 -1.42 -7.31
C GLU A 129 7.08 -0.45 -6.34
N MET A 130 7.61 -0.45 -5.11
CA MET A 130 7.40 0.63 -4.16
C MET A 130 8.63 1.52 -4.16
N ILE A 131 8.43 2.81 -4.42
CA ILE A 131 9.51 3.81 -4.39
C ILE A 131 9.18 4.93 -3.41
N LYS A 132 10.24 5.56 -2.89
CA LYS A 132 10.14 6.81 -2.14
C LYS A 132 10.61 7.98 -3.00
N THR A 133 9.85 9.07 -3.00
CA THR A 133 10.25 10.35 -3.59
C THR A 133 10.15 11.47 -2.55
N THR A 134 10.94 12.54 -2.74
CA THR A 134 10.91 13.78 -1.94
C THR A 134 10.41 14.94 -2.77
#